data_AF-B8DKM6-F1
#
_entry.id   AF-B8DKM6-F1
#
_cell.length_a   1.000
_cell.length_b   1.000
_cell.length_c   1.000
_cell.angle_alpha   90.00
_cell.angle_beta   90.00
_cell.angle_gamma   90.00
#
_symmetry.space_group_name_H-M   'P 1'
#
loop_
_entity.id
_entity.type
_entity.pdbx_description
1 polymer ?
#
loop_
_entity_poly.entity_id
_entity_poly.type
_entity_poly.pdbx_seq_one_letter_code
_entity_poly.pdbx_strand_id
1 'polypeptide(L)' 'MPGVYLNDDEYNFDIALRRFKKQVEKAGVLSEMKKRQHYEKPSVMRKKKKAAARKRLLKKIRKMNMA' A
#
# COMPACT_ATOMS: atom_id res chain seq x y z
N MET A 1 0.92 13.00 -2.97
CA MET A 1 -0.50 12.74 -2.66
C MET A 1 -1.11 11.93 -3.81
N PRO A 2 -2.01 10.98 -3.55
CA PRO A 2 -2.74 10.32 -4.64
C PRO A 2 -3.67 11.32 -5.33
N GLY A 3 -3.70 11.28 -6.66
CA GLY A 3 -4.49 12.14 -7.52
C GLY A 3 -4.56 11.49 -8.91
N VAL A 4 -5.78 11.35 -9.43
CA VAL A 4 -6.06 10.80 -10.75
C VAL A 4 -6.67 11.92 -11.59
N TYR A 5 -6.05 12.23 -12.72
CA TYR A 5 -6.61 13.15 -13.70
C TYR A 5 -7.52 12.36 -14.65
N LEU A 6 -8.72 12.89 -14.87
CA LEU A 6 -9.68 12.39 -15.83
C LEU A 6 -9.44 13.12 -17.15
N ASN A 7 -9.28 12.38 -18.25
CA ASN A 7 -9.35 12.97 -19.59
C ASN A 7 -10.80 12.82 -20.09
N ASP A 8 -11.26 13.75 -20.92
CA ASP A 8 -12.65 13.81 -21.39
C ASP A 8 -13.13 12.52 -22.09
N ASP A 9 -12.20 11.72 -22.64
CA ASP A 9 -12.51 10.44 -23.30
C ASP A 9 -12.80 9.29 -22.31
N GLU A 10 -12.45 9.45 -21.04
CA GLU A 10 -12.59 8.42 -20.01
C GLU A 10 -13.93 8.56 -19.26
N TYR A 11 -15.05 8.47 -19.99
CA TYR A 11 -16.43 8.57 -19.51
C TYR A 11 -16.84 7.55 -18.42
N ASN A 12 -15.93 6.71 -17.93
CA ASN A 12 -16.19 5.70 -16.91
C ASN A 12 -15.61 6.11 -15.55
N PHE A 13 -16.43 6.81 -14.76
CA PHE A 13 -16.15 7.17 -13.36
C PHE A 13 -15.62 6.00 -12.52
N ASP A 14 -16.18 4.80 -12.70
CA ASP A 14 -15.77 3.61 -11.96
C ASP A 14 -14.31 3.21 -12.21
N ILE A 15 -13.82 3.38 -13.44
CA ILE A 15 -12.42 3.07 -13.78
C ILE A 15 -11.49 4.05 -13.08
N ALA A 16 -11.85 5.33 -13.09
CA ALA A 16 -11.08 6.38 -12.43
C ALA A 16 -11.05 6.19 -10.91
N LEU A 17 -12.20 5.88 -10.31
CA LEU A 17 -12.30 5.56 -8.88
C LEU A 17 -11.42 4.36 -8.51
N ARG A 18 -11.40 3.32 -9.35
CA ARG A 18 -10.53 2.15 -9.15
C ARG A 18 -9.05 2.52 -9.24
N ARG A 19 -8.66 3.39 -10.17
CA ARG A 19 -7.27 3.91 -10.28
C ARG A 19 -6.89 4.70 -9.04
N PHE A 20 -7.78 5.57 -8.56
CA PHE A 20 -7.56 6.37 -7.36
C PHE A 20 -7.38 5.50 -6.13
N LYS A 21 -8.28 4.52 -5.91
CA LYS A 21 -8.17 3.54 -4.82
C LYS A 21 -6.82 2.80 -4.86
N LYS A 22 -6.39 2.30 -6.04
CA LYS A 22 -5.08 1.67 -6.20
C LYS A 22 -3.91 2.61 -5.89
N GLN A 23 -4.00 3.89 -6.26
CA GLN A 23 -2.97 4.88 -5.98
C GLN A 23 -2.88 5.20 -4.48
N VAL A 24 -4.02 5.32 -3.78
CA VAL A 24 -4.09 5.49 -2.32
C VAL A 24 -3.48 4.27 -1.62
N GLU A 25 -3.81 3.06 -2.06
CA GLU A 25 -3.22 1.81 -1.56
C GLU A 25 -1.70 1.76 -1.78
N LYS A 26 -1.24 2.10 -2.98
CA LYS A 26 0.20 2.13 -3.34
C LYS A 26 0.97 3.17 -2.54
N ALA A 27 0.39 4.35 -2.34
CA ALA A 27 0.96 5.40 -1.50
C ALA A 27 1.01 4.97 -0.01
N GLY A 28 0.18 4.01 0.39
CA GLY A 28 0.20 3.45 1.74
C GLY A 28 -0.37 4.39 2.80
N VAL A 29 -1.15 5.40 2.41
CA VAL A 29 -1.71 6.45 3.29
C VAL A 29 -2.47 5.84 4.47
N LEU A 30 -3.35 4.86 4.21
CA LEU A 30 -4.09 4.16 5.26
C LEU A 30 -3.17 3.36 6.20
N SER A 31 -2.10 2.79 5.67
CA SER A 31 -1.13 2.03 6.47
C SER A 31 -0.28 2.95 7.34
N GLU A 32 -0.02 4.17 6.88
CA GLU A 32 0.70 5.19 7.63
C GLU A 32 -0.18 5.79 8.72
N MET A 33 -1.43 6.12 8.41
CA MET A 33 -2.43 6.57 9.40
C MET A 33 -2.51 5.59 10.57
N LYS A 34 -2.65 4.28 10.30
CA LYS A 34 -2.67 3.23 11.35
C LYS A 34 -1.41 3.17 12.20
N LYS A 35 -0.23 3.47 11.64
CA LYS A 35 1.04 3.50 12.40
C LYS A 35 1.17 4.75 13.28
N ARG A 36 0.54 5.85 12.88
CA ARG A 36 0.60 7.15 13.57
C ARG A 36 -0.52 7.35 14.60
N GLN A 37 -1.52 6.45 14.65
CA GLN A 37 -2.66 6.53 15.58
C GLN A 37 -2.24 6.63 17.04
N HIS A 38 -1.15 5.99 17.43
CA HIS A 38 -0.59 6.05 18.77
C HIS A 38 0.93 6.01 18.70
N TYR A 39 1.58 6.55 19.73
CA TYR A 39 3.03 6.43 19.86
C TYR A 39 3.41 4.97 20.08
N GLU A 40 4.38 4.51 19.31
CA GLU A 40 4.98 3.19 19.47
C GLU A 40 6.49 3.37 19.72
N LYS A 41 7.04 2.66 20.72
CA LYS A 41 8.47 2.74 21.02
C LYS A 41 9.31 2.38 19.78
N PRO A 42 10.46 3.06 19.54
CA PRO A 42 11.30 2.80 18.36
C PRO A 42 11.72 1.33 18.18
N SER A 43 11.93 0.60 19.29
CA SER A 43 12.23 -0.83 19.27
C SER A 43 11.10 -1.66 18.64
N VAL A 44 9.85 -1.36 18.98
CA VAL A 44 8.68 -2.09 18.47
C VAL A 44 8.40 -1.71 17.02
N MET A 45 8.55 -0.42 16.65
CA MET A 45 8.50 0.01 15.24
C MET A 45 9.54 -0.72 14.37
N ARG A 46 10.78 -0.86 14.85
CA ARG A 46 11.85 -1.62 14.17
C ARG A 46 11.49 -3.11 14.04
N LYS A 47 10.95 -3.73 15.09
CA LYS A 47 10.48 -5.13 15.07
C LYS A 47 9.38 -5.34 14.04
N LYS A 48 8.37 -4.46 14.00
CA LYS A 48 7.29 -4.49 12.99
C LYS A 48 7.82 -4.30 11.57
N LYS A 49 8.78 -3.37 11.36
CA LYS A 49 9.42 -3.16 10.04
C LYS A 49 10.14 -4.43 9.55
N LYS A 50 10.92 -5.09 10.41
CA LYS A 50 11.60 -6.37 10.09
C LYS A 50 10.61 -7.48 9.78
N ALA A 51 9.55 -7.63 10.58
CA ALA A 51 8.50 -8.63 10.33
C ALA A 51 7.77 -8.39 8.99
N ALA A 52 7.45 -7.14 8.67
CA ALA A 52 6.84 -6.78 7.38
C ALA A 52 7.76 -7.09 6.19
N ALA A 53 9.06 -6.82 6.31
CA ALA A 53 10.05 -7.17 5.29
C ALA A 53 10.15 -8.70 5.08
N ARG A 54 10.23 -9.47 6.17
CA ARG A 54 10.23 -10.95 6.10
C ARG A 54 8.96 -11.48 5.43
N LYS A 55 7.78 -10.94 5.78
CA LYS A 55 6.50 -11.31 5.14
C LYS A 55 6.50 -11.00 3.64
N ARG A 56 7.09 -9.89 3.21
CA ARG A 56 7.22 -9.54 1.77
C ARG A 56 8.15 -10.51 1.04
N LEU A 57 9.30 -10.87 1.64
CA LEU A 57 10.24 -11.83 1.07
C LEU A 57 9.60 -13.21 0.89
N LEU A 58 8.94 -13.74 1.93
CA LEU A 58 8.27 -15.04 1.87
C LEU A 58 7.18 -15.06 0.79
N LYS A 59 6.41 -13.97 0.64
CA LYS A 59 5.44 -13.83 -0.46
C LYS A 59 6.10 -13.84 -1.84
N LYS A 60 7.29 -13.22 -1.99
CA LYS A 60 8.06 -13.22 -3.24
C LYS A 60 8.56 -14.62 -3.57
N ILE A 61 9.17 -15.32 -2.62
CA ILE A 61 9.66 -16.70 -2.77
C ILE A 61 8.51 -17.63 -3.17
N ARG A 62 7.37 -17.57 -2.46
CA ARG A 62 6.20 -18.37 -2.80
C ARG A 62 5.72 -18.13 -4.23
N LYS A 63 5.77 -16.87 -4.72
CA LYS A 63 5.38 -16.54 -6.10
C LYS A 63 6.38 -17.11 -7.12
N MET A 64 7.68 -17.10 -6.81
CA MET A 64 8.72 -17.67 -7.68
C MET A 64 8.60 -19.20 -7.77
N ASN A 65 8.29 -19.89 -6.66
CA ASN A 65 8.15 -21.35 -6.67
C ASN A 65 6.85 -21.86 -7.32
N MET A 66 5.89 -20.95 -7.60
CA MET A 66 4.65 -21.30 -8.31
C MET A 66 4.71 -21.01 -9.82
N ALA A 67 5.80 -20.39 -10.29
CA ALA A 67 6.08 -20.16 -11.70
C ALA A 67 7.06 -21.22 -12.19
#